data_AF-A0AA96HPE6-F1
#
_entry.id   AF-A0AA96HPE6-F1
#
_cell.length_a   1.000
_cell.length_b   1.000
_cell.length_c   1.000
_cell.angle_alpha   90.00
_cell.angle_beta   90.00
_cell.angle_gamma   90.00
#
_symmetry.space_group_name_H-M   'P 1'
#
loop_
_entity.id
_entity.type
_entity.pdbx_description
1 polymer ?
#
loop_
_entity_poly.entity_id
_entity_poly.type
_entity_poly.pdbx_seq_one_letter_code
_entity_poly.pdbx_strand_id
1 'polypeptide(L)'
;MLGFKKYKCITTVLIFALSLPVFALGEGTASGYVTYSELISSLENIIKNEIETSEVIKAEFVALQQSHGIAGSERVYREFVRVRTIFEATRDSGLWQLRWGITDKEPNSDSIWHQWDALVGNSFWEKESLQPTAIAECDELSALFAFISSSLGVKNVGLFWPTWNHTVAVWTTENEQGEPVRIVIPTSQVFISANATLGTKEFDPYKQKTIYRYHRQDVKKDHKIPVSLARMMIDRVKDNGTMPSSLLQERRNLTSKIFGGS
;
A
#
# COMPACT_ATOMS: atom_id res chain seq x y z
N MET A 1 38.84 44.13 -42.69
CA MET A 1 37.39 43.87 -42.58
C MET A 1 37.09 42.53 -43.23
N LEU A 2 36.96 41.45 -42.45
CA LEU A 2 36.51 40.15 -42.92
C LEU A 2 35.42 39.67 -41.94
N GLY A 3 34.21 39.54 -42.48
CA GLY A 3 32.97 39.39 -41.72
C GLY A 3 32.77 38.00 -41.13
N PHE A 4 32.29 37.97 -39.89
CA PHE A 4 31.87 36.80 -39.14
C PHE A 4 30.69 36.08 -39.81
N LYS A 5 30.85 34.78 -40.11
CA LYS A 5 29.73 33.86 -40.38
C LYS A 5 29.12 33.43 -39.03
N LYS A 6 27.83 33.73 -38.82
CA LYS A 6 27.01 33.23 -37.71
C LYS A 6 26.75 31.73 -37.92
N TYR A 7 27.24 30.89 -37.02
CA TYR A 7 26.75 29.51 -36.88
C TYR A 7 25.58 29.51 -35.90
N LYS A 8 24.38 29.16 -36.38
CA LYS A 8 23.23 28.81 -35.56
C LYS A 8 23.53 27.45 -34.91
N CYS A 9 23.85 27.45 -33.62
CA CYS A 9 23.84 26.23 -32.84
C CYS A 9 22.39 25.96 -32.43
N ILE A 10 21.71 25.06 -33.15
CA ILE A 10 20.41 24.52 -32.75
C ILE A 10 20.73 23.34 -31.84
N THR A 11 20.75 23.58 -30.54
CA THR A 11 20.80 22.50 -29.54
C THR A 11 19.40 21.91 -29.44
N THR A 12 19.12 20.89 -30.25
CA THR A 12 17.93 20.05 -30.07
C THR A 12 18.12 19.23 -28.79
N VAL A 13 17.55 19.71 -27.68
CA VAL A 13 17.36 18.87 -26.49
C VAL A 13 16.19 17.95 -26.80
N LEU A 14 16.49 16.72 -27.21
CA LEU A 14 15.52 15.63 -27.21
C LEU A 14 15.25 15.24 -25.76
N ILE A 15 14.23 15.85 -25.16
CA ILE A 15 13.59 15.31 -23.96
C ILE A 15 12.77 14.11 -24.43
N PHE A 16 13.31 12.90 -24.23
CA PHE A 16 12.51 11.68 -24.30
C PHE A 16 11.61 11.64 -23.04
N ALA A 17 10.50 12.36 -23.09
CA ALA A 17 9.37 12.09 -22.22
C ALA A 17 8.71 10.79 -22.72
N LEU A 18 9.17 9.65 -22.21
CA LEU A 18 8.42 8.39 -22.32
C LEU A 18 7.22 8.46 -21.36
N SER A 19 6.23 9.29 -21.72
CA SER A 19 4.89 9.23 -21.14
C SER A 19 4.15 8.06 -21.79
N LEU A 20 4.32 6.86 -21.23
CA LEU A 20 3.34 5.79 -21.41
C LEU A 20 2.08 6.16 -20.59
N PRO A 21 0.89 5.75 -21.03
CA PRO A 21 -0.34 6.38 -20.58
C PRO A 21 -0.56 6.04 -19.09
N VAL A 22 -0.39 7.04 -18.23
CA VAL A 22 -1.39 7.25 -17.17
C VAL A 22 -2.70 7.28 -17.94
N PHE A 23 -3.55 6.27 -17.75
CA PHE A 23 -4.79 6.16 -18.49
C PHE A 23 -5.43 7.55 -18.59
N ALA A 24 -5.67 8.01 -19.82
CA ALA A 24 -6.54 9.15 -20.07
C ALA A 24 -7.95 8.68 -19.69
N LEU A 25 -8.17 8.65 -18.37
CA LEU A 25 -9.35 8.22 -17.70
C LEU A 25 -10.35 9.36 -17.89
N GLY A 26 -10.94 9.40 -19.10
CA GLY A 26 -11.81 10.46 -19.56
C GLY A 26 -12.82 10.87 -18.49
N GLU A 27 -13.00 12.18 -18.35
CA GLU A 27 -14.14 12.75 -17.65
C GLU A 27 -15.40 12.40 -18.45
N GLY A 28 -16.09 11.35 -18.04
CA GLY A 28 -17.28 10.90 -18.74
C GLY A 28 -17.82 9.61 -18.16
N THR A 29 -19.02 9.71 -17.60
CA THR A 29 -19.95 8.65 -17.19
C THR A 29 -19.94 7.40 -18.10
N ALA A 30 -19.12 6.41 -17.79
CA ALA A 30 -19.27 5.05 -18.30
C ALA A 30 -19.05 4.08 -17.13
N SER A 31 -19.98 3.14 -16.95
CA SER A 31 -19.87 1.99 -16.05
C SER A 31 -18.74 1.07 -16.53
N GLY A 32 -17.50 1.52 -16.34
CA GLY A 32 -16.30 0.81 -16.74
C GLY A 32 -15.70 0.04 -15.57
N TYR A 33 -14.98 -1.02 -15.90
CA TYR A 33 -14.15 -1.77 -14.97
C TYR A 33 -12.71 -1.78 -15.49
N VAL A 34 -11.75 -1.82 -14.58
CA VAL A 34 -10.37 -2.26 -14.86
C VAL A 34 -10.16 -3.64 -14.26
N THR A 35 -9.21 -4.38 -14.77
CA THR A 35 -8.81 -5.67 -14.19
C THR A 35 -7.93 -5.45 -12.96
N TYR A 36 -7.94 -6.41 -12.03
CA TYR A 36 -6.99 -6.45 -10.92
C TYR A 36 -5.54 -6.38 -11.41
N SER A 37 -5.21 -7.06 -12.51
CA SER A 37 -3.87 -6.96 -13.11
C SER A 37 -3.49 -5.55 -13.54
N GLU A 38 -4.43 -4.79 -14.11
CA GLU A 38 -4.19 -3.40 -14.49
C GLU A 38 -3.97 -2.51 -13.26
N LEU A 39 -4.76 -2.69 -12.19
CA LEU A 39 -4.54 -1.99 -10.92
C LEU A 39 -3.14 -2.28 -10.36
N ILE A 40 -2.73 -3.55 -10.30
CA ILE A 40 -1.41 -3.93 -9.79
C ILE A 40 -0.29 -3.35 -10.66
N SER A 41 -0.41 -3.39 -11.99
CA SER A 41 0.56 -2.77 -12.89
C SER A 41 0.65 -1.25 -12.73
N SER A 42 -0.48 -0.56 -12.51
CA SER A 42 -0.49 0.88 -12.21
C SER A 42 0.21 1.19 -10.88
N LEU A 43 -0.06 0.42 -9.83
CA LEU A 43 0.61 0.58 -8.54
C LEU A 43 2.11 0.32 -8.64
N GLU A 44 2.53 -0.74 -9.33
CA GLU A 44 3.95 -1.04 -9.54
C GLU A 44 4.68 0.11 -10.25
N ASN A 45 4.05 0.68 -11.29
CA ASN A 45 4.61 1.83 -12.00
C ASN A 45 4.77 3.06 -11.11
N ILE A 46 3.78 3.38 -10.27
CA ILE A 46 3.86 4.52 -9.34
C ILE A 46 4.94 4.27 -8.28
N ILE A 47 4.95 3.06 -7.71
CA ILE A 47 5.95 2.67 -6.71
C ILE A 47 7.37 2.85 -7.27
N LYS A 48 7.64 2.30 -8.45
CA LYS A 48 8.97 2.32 -9.06
C LYS A 48 9.43 3.71 -9.47
N ASN A 49 8.54 4.50 -10.08
CA ASN A 49 8.93 5.74 -10.73
C ASN A 49 8.80 6.97 -9.82
N GLU A 50 7.92 6.93 -8.82
CA GLU A 50 7.60 8.08 -7.97
C GLU A 50 7.96 7.85 -6.51
N ILE A 51 7.64 6.68 -5.94
CA ILE A 51 7.82 6.43 -4.49
C ILE A 51 9.25 5.98 -4.16
N GLU A 52 9.81 5.04 -4.92
CA GLU A 52 11.16 4.46 -4.69
C GLU A 52 12.27 5.52 -4.77
N THR A 53 12.05 6.60 -5.52
CA THR A 53 13.03 7.68 -5.69
C THR A 53 12.95 8.75 -4.60
N SER A 54 11.95 8.69 -3.72
CA SER A 54 11.71 9.69 -2.67
C SER A 54 12.76 9.63 -1.55
N GLU A 55 13.37 10.77 -1.24
CA GLU A 55 14.29 10.91 -0.11
C GLU A 55 13.61 10.67 1.25
N VAL A 56 12.31 10.96 1.36
CA VAL A 56 11.53 10.66 2.57
C VAL A 56 11.49 9.15 2.80
N ILE A 57 11.21 8.38 1.75
CA ILE A 57 11.08 6.93 1.84
C ILE A 57 12.43 6.27 2.09
N LYS A 58 13.52 6.78 1.50
CA LYS A 58 14.88 6.35 1.82
C LYS A 58 15.22 6.60 3.29
N ALA A 59 14.87 7.76 3.84
CA ALA A 59 15.10 8.07 5.25
C ALA A 59 14.32 7.14 6.19
N GLU A 60 13.07 6.81 5.85
CA GLU A 60 12.27 5.83 6.61
C GLU A 60 12.88 4.43 6.56
N PHE A 61 13.41 4.02 5.40
CA PHE A 61 14.11 2.75 5.27
C PHE A 61 15.33 2.69 6.19
N VAL A 62 16.15 3.74 6.22
CA VAL A 62 17.32 3.83 7.10
C VAL A 62 16.89 3.77 8.58
N ALA A 63 15.79 4.42 8.96
CA ALA A 63 15.27 4.34 10.32
C ALA A 63 14.80 2.92 10.68
N LEU A 64 14.11 2.23 9.76
CA LEU A 64 13.69 0.84 9.96
C LEU A 64 14.91 -0.09 10.06
N GLN A 65 15.91 0.11 9.20
CA GLN A 65 17.21 -0.57 9.23
C GLN A 65 17.86 -0.45 10.61
N GLN A 66 17.97 0.76 11.15
CA GLN A 66 18.58 0.98 12.46
C GLN A 66 17.76 0.37 13.60
N SER A 67 16.43 0.40 13.52
CA SER A 67 15.55 -0.10 14.58
C SER A 67 15.46 -1.63 14.65
N HIS A 68 15.57 -2.31 13.50
CA HIS A 68 15.33 -3.76 13.36
C HIS A 68 16.53 -4.57 12.86
N GLY A 69 17.62 -3.92 12.45
CA GLY A 69 18.81 -4.60 11.94
C GLY A 69 18.58 -5.33 10.61
N ILE A 70 17.67 -4.84 9.77
CA ILE A 70 17.48 -5.39 8.41
C ILE A 70 18.65 -4.99 7.49
N ALA A 71 18.87 -5.71 6.39
CA ALA A 71 19.96 -5.41 5.47
C ALA A 71 19.69 -4.12 4.68
N GLY A 72 20.73 -3.32 4.45
CA GLY A 72 20.67 -2.09 3.65
C GLY A 72 20.74 -2.30 2.13
N SER A 73 20.48 -3.52 1.65
CA SER A 73 20.61 -3.85 0.22
C SER A 73 19.49 -3.22 -0.62
N GLU A 74 19.78 -2.92 -1.89
CA GLU A 74 18.79 -2.43 -2.86
C GLU A 74 17.56 -3.35 -2.96
N ARG A 75 17.76 -4.66 -2.83
CA ARG A 75 16.67 -5.65 -2.82
C ARG A 75 15.73 -5.42 -1.63
N VAL A 76 16.28 -5.29 -0.43
CA VAL A 76 15.50 -5.11 0.79
C VAL A 76 14.83 -3.73 0.81
N TYR A 77 15.50 -2.69 0.31
CA TYR A 77 14.89 -1.38 0.11
C TYR A 77 13.66 -1.46 -0.81
N ARG A 78 13.78 -2.09 -1.98
CA ARG A 78 12.67 -2.25 -2.93
C ARG A 78 11.50 -3.06 -2.37
N GLU A 79 11.76 -4.07 -1.54
CA GLU A 79 10.69 -4.77 -0.82
C GLU A 79 10.04 -3.87 0.23
N PHE A 80 10.83 -3.12 1.00
CA PHE A 80 10.34 -2.16 1.98
C PHE A 80 9.40 -1.13 1.35
N VAL A 81 9.76 -0.53 0.21
CA VAL A 81 8.92 0.48 -0.47
C VAL A 81 7.54 -0.10 -0.80
N ARG A 82 7.49 -1.34 -1.32
CA ARG A 82 6.23 -2.04 -1.63
C ARG A 82 5.43 -2.31 -0.36
N VAL A 83 6.07 -2.91 0.65
CA VAL A 83 5.45 -3.24 1.94
C VAL A 83 4.86 -1.99 2.58
N ARG A 84 5.65 -0.91 2.68
CA ARG A 84 5.23 0.35 3.27
C ARG A 84 4.07 0.97 2.51
N THR A 85 4.12 0.99 1.18
CA THR A 85 3.05 1.56 0.36
C THR A 85 1.74 0.80 0.52
N ILE A 86 1.79 -0.54 0.46
CA ILE A 86 0.58 -1.37 0.59
C ILE A 86 0.06 -1.38 2.01
N PHE A 87 0.94 -1.37 3.01
CA PHE A 87 0.55 -1.19 4.41
C PHE A 87 -0.26 0.10 4.60
N GLU A 88 0.24 1.22 4.07
CA GLU A 88 -0.45 2.51 4.16
C GLU A 88 -1.76 2.53 3.37
N ALA A 89 -1.84 1.75 2.28
CA ALA A 89 -3.04 1.63 1.49
C ALA A 89 -4.14 0.79 2.17
N THR A 90 -3.79 -0.38 2.68
CA THR A 90 -4.76 -1.42 3.08
C THR A 90 -5.05 -1.47 4.58
N ARG A 91 -4.37 -0.67 5.40
CA ARG A 91 -4.67 -0.61 6.83
C ARG A 91 -5.96 0.16 7.12
N ASP A 92 -6.51 -0.05 8.31
CA ASP A 92 -7.66 0.70 8.82
C ASP A 92 -7.43 2.21 8.67
N SER A 93 -8.42 2.86 8.08
CA SER A 93 -8.48 4.29 7.79
C SER A 93 -7.31 4.79 6.94
N GLY A 94 -6.63 3.87 6.24
CA GLY A 94 -5.51 4.12 5.33
C GLY A 94 -5.94 4.75 4.01
N LEU A 95 -5.04 4.72 3.01
CA LEU A 95 -5.25 5.43 1.74
C LEU A 95 -6.46 4.93 0.96
N TRP A 96 -6.83 3.65 1.10
CA TRP A 96 -8.02 3.08 0.46
C TRP A 96 -9.28 3.17 1.32
N GLN A 97 -9.22 3.87 2.45
CA GLN A 97 -10.38 4.20 3.27
C GLN A 97 -11.16 2.97 3.73
N LEU A 98 -10.44 1.90 4.09
CA LEU A 98 -11.04 0.76 4.78
C LEU A 98 -11.39 1.16 6.20
N ARG A 99 -12.43 0.57 6.78
CA ARG A 99 -12.78 0.75 8.18
C ARG A 99 -12.61 -0.56 8.92
N TRP A 100 -11.92 -0.54 10.05
CA TRP A 100 -11.98 -1.64 10.99
C TRP A 100 -13.37 -1.78 11.63
N GLY A 101 -13.90 -2.99 11.66
CA GLY A 101 -15.12 -3.34 12.37
C GLY A 101 -15.28 -4.85 12.45
N ILE A 102 -16.07 -5.34 13.42
CA ILE A 102 -16.30 -6.78 13.62
C ILE A 102 -17.17 -7.32 12.48
N THR A 103 -16.69 -8.38 11.83
CA THR A 103 -17.29 -9.06 10.68
C THR A 103 -17.46 -10.57 10.90
N ASP A 104 -16.77 -11.15 11.89
CA ASP A 104 -16.71 -12.59 12.20
C ASP A 104 -16.40 -13.45 10.96
N LYS A 105 -15.42 -13.02 10.15
CA LYS A 105 -14.98 -13.73 8.94
C LYS A 105 -13.69 -14.52 9.15
N GLU A 106 -13.43 -15.39 8.18
CA GLU A 106 -12.15 -16.10 8.06
C GLU A 106 -11.08 -15.15 7.52
N PRO A 107 -9.77 -15.43 7.73
CA PRO A 107 -8.67 -14.54 7.36
C PRO A 107 -8.37 -14.50 5.88
N ASN A 108 -9.25 -13.85 5.15
CA ASN A 108 -9.07 -13.61 3.74
C ASN A 108 -9.76 -12.30 3.36
N SER A 109 -9.45 -11.77 2.18
CA SER A 109 -10.02 -10.49 1.76
C SER A 109 -11.30 -10.60 0.92
N ASP A 110 -11.95 -11.76 0.83
CA ASP A 110 -13.11 -11.97 -0.06
C ASP A 110 -14.26 -11.00 0.23
N SER A 111 -14.55 -10.75 1.51
CA SER A 111 -15.60 -9.83 1.93
C SER A 111 -15.31 -8.39 1.49
N ILE A 112 -14.03 -7.99 1.48
CA ILE A 112 -13.61 -6.68 1.01
C ILE A 112 -13.84 -6.56 -0.50
N TRP A 113 -13.43 -7.57 -1.27
CA TRP A 113 -13.68 -7.62 -2.72
C TRP A 113 -15.18 -7.57 -3.03
N HIS A 114 -15.99 -8.32 -2.30
CA HIS A 114 -17.44 -8.30 -2.48
C HIS A 114 -18.08 -6.93 -2.19
N GLN A 115 -17.60 -6.24 -1.15
CA GLN A 115 -18.05 -4.87 -0.86
C GLN A 115 -17.65 -3.90 -1.98
N TRP A 116 -16.43 -4.01 -2.49
CA TRP A 116 -15.96 -3.21 -3.61
C TRP A 116 -16.72 -3.48 -4.91
N ASP A 117 -17.12 -4.72 -5.18
CA ASP A 117 -17.99 -5.08 -6.30
C ASP A 117 -19.37 -4.41 -6.19
N ALA A 118 -19.87 -4.25 -4.96
CA ALA A 118 -21.17 -3.65 -4.66
C ALA A 118 -21.13 -2.12 -4.51
N LEU A 119 -19.96 -1.47 -4.58
CA LEU A 119 -19.85 -0.03 -4.44
C LEU A 119 -20.53 0.68 -5.61
N VAL A 120 -21.50 1.54 -5.27
CA VAL A 120 -22.21 2.38 -6.23
C VAL A 120 -21.85 3.84 -5.99
N GLY A 121 -21.45 4.53 -7.06
CA GLY A 121 -21.17 5.97 -7.03
C GLY A 121 -19.74 6.32 -6.58
N ASN A 122 -19.59 7.54 -6.06
CA ASN A 122 -18.31 8.20 -5.78
C ASN A 122 -18.24 8.74 -4.33
N SER A 123 -19.03 8.20 -3.40
CA SER A 123 -19.11 8.69 -2.00
C SER A 123 -17.78 8.65 -1.25
N PHE A 124 -16.81 7.85 -1.69
CA PHE A 124 -15.45 7.79 -1.16
C PHE A 124 -14.53 8.94 -1.63
N TRP A 125 -15.04 9.85 -2.48
CA TRP A 125 -14.31 11.05 -2.93
C TRP A 125 -14.72 12.32 -2.19
N GLU A 126 -15.98 12.38 -1.76
CA GLU A 126 -16.57 13.58 -1.18
C GLU A 126 -16.20 13.71 0.29
N LYS A 127 -15.55 14.82 0.67
CA LYS A 127 -15.04 15.02 2.02
C LYS A 127 -16.18 15.15 3.04
N GLU A 128 -17.28 15.76 2.63
CA GLU A 128 -18.46 16.04 3.45
C GLU A 128 -19.33 14.80 3.69
N SER A 129 -19.20 13.78 2.83
CA SER A 129 -19.97 12.53 2.90
C SER A 129 -19.07 11.29 3.00
N LEU A 130 -17.80 11.47 3.39
CA LEU A 130 -16.76 10.44 3.37
C LEU A 130 -17.25 9.13 4.01
N GLN A 131 -17.35 8.08 3.19
CA GLN A 131 -17.69 6.73 3.63
C GLN A 131 -16.50 5.80 3.45
N PRO A 132 -16.36 4.77 4.30
CA PRO A 132 -15.38 3.73 4.07
C PRO A 132 -15.71 2.96 2.78
N THR A 133 -14.68 2.48 2.08
CA THR A 133 -14.85 1.67 0.87
C THR A 133 -15.23 0.22 1.18
N ALA A 134 -14.80 -0.29 2.34
CA ALA A 134 -15.23 -1.56 2.90
C ALA A 134 -15.01 -1.57 4.42
N ILE A 135 -15.73 -2.44 5.10
CA ILE A 135 -15.57 -2.77 6.53
C ILE A 135 -14.92 -4.15 6.62
N ALA A 136 -13.90 -4.28 7.48
CA ALA A 136 -13.13 -5.51 7.62
C ALA A 136 -12.50 -5.63 9.01
N GLU A 137 -12.31 -6.86 9.48
CA GLU A 137 -11.56 -7.14 10.71
C GLU A 137 -10.04 -7.15 10.50
N CYS A 138 -9.30 -7.25 11.61
CA CYS A 138 -7.83 -7.21 11.60
C CYS A 138 -7.20 -8.33 10.75
N ASP A 139 -7.87 -9.47 10.65
CA ASP A 139 -7.46 -10.63 9.86
C ASP A 139 -7.71 -10.44 8.36
N GLU A 140 -8.89 -9.94 7.98
CA GLU A 140 -9.24 -9.59 6.60
C GLU A 140 -8.33 -8.46 6.07
N LEU A 141 -8.06 -7.43 6.88
CA LEU A 141 -7.13 -6.34 6.53
C LEU A 141 -5.68 -6.84 6.37
N SER A 142 -5.25 -7.73 7.26
CA SER A 142 -3.93 -8.36 7.17
C SER A 142 -3.80 -9.29 5.96
N ALA A 143 -4.87 -10.02 5.63
CA ALA A 143 -4.95 -10.86 4.45
C ALA A 143 -4.91 -10.05 3.16
N LEU A 144 -5.67 -8.95 3.09
CA LEU A 144 -5.66 -8.02 1.95
C LEU A 144 -4.25 -7.44 1.72
N PHE A 145 -3.61 -6.97 2.79
CA PHE A 145 -2.22 -6.51 2.76
C PHE A 145 -1.29 -7.58 2.17
N ALA A 146 -1.37 -8.81 2.68
CA ALA A 146 -0.48 -9.90 2.30
C ALA A 146 -0.71 -10.32 0.84
N PHE A 147 -1.96 -10.40 0.40
CA PHE A 147 -2.34 -10.73 -0.97
C PHE A 147 -1.78 -9.70 -1.96
N ILE A 148 -2.02 -8.41 -1.73
CA ILE A 148 -1.58 -7.34 -2.65
C ILE A 148 -0.05 -7.19 -2.64
N SER A 149 0.58 -7.27 -1.47
CA SER A 149 2.04 -7.25 -1.36
C SER A 149 2.68 -8.39 -2.15
N SER A 150 2.10 -9.59 -2.08
CA SER A 150 2.56 -10.74 -2.87
C SER A 150 2.39 -10.52 -4.37
N SER A 151 1.27 -9.93 -4.80
CA SER A 151 1.04 -9.57 -6.21
C SER A 151 2.03 -8.53 -6.75
N LEU A 152 2.61 -7.69 -5.87
CA LEU A 152 3.68 -6.75 -6.20
C LEU A 152 5.09 -7.36 -6.06
N GLY A 153 5.19 -8.65 -5.77
CA GLY A 153 6.45 -9.40 -5.73
C GLY A 153 7.14 -9.48 -4.37
N VAL A 154 6.48 -9.07 -3.27
CA VAL A 154 7.01 -9.27 -1.91
C VAL A 154 6.88 -10.75 -1.55
N LYS A 155 8.00 -11.45 -1.36
CA LYS A 155 8.00 -12.92 -1.28
C LYS A 155 7.52 -13.47 0.06
N ASN A 156 7.86 -12.77 1.13
CA ASN A 156 7.88 -13.33 2.48
C ASN A 156 6.88 -12.63 3.42
N VAL A 157 5.65 -12.45 2.96
CA VAL A 157 4.54 -11.99 3.80
C VAL A 157 3.75 -13.18 4.36
N GLY A 158 3.12 -12.96 5.50
CA GLY A 158 2.26 -13.93 6.14
C GLY A 158 1.48 -13.30 7.27
N LEU A 159 0.79 -14.14 8.03
CA LEU A 159 -0.02 -13.74 9.16
C LEU A 159 0.54 -14.35 10.43
N PHE A 160 0.62 -13.53 11.47
CA PHE A 160 0.58 -14.02 12.83
C PHE A 160 -0.86 -14.26 13.20
N TRP A 161 -1.18 -15.53 13.35
CA TRP A 161 -2.42 -16.00 13.91
C TRP A 161 -2.22 -16.12 15.41
N PRO A 162 -2.87 -15.32 16.26
CA PRO A 162 -3.22 -15.83 17.56
C PRO A 162 -4.56 -16.53 17.43
N THR A 163 -4.57 -17.75 17.93
CA THR A 163 -5.68 -18.25 18.71
C THR A 163 -6.32 -17.09 19.52
N TRP A 164 -7.59 -16.82 19.22
CA TRP A 164 -8.58 -16.08 20.03
C TRP A 164 -8.42 -14.59 20.36
N ASN A 165 -7.57 -13.74 19.72
CA ASN A 165 -7.71 -12.28 20.00
C ASN A 165 -7.23 -11.21 18.98
N HIS A 166 -6.31 -11.42 18.01
CA HIS A 166 -5.91 -10.34 17.07
C HIS A 166 -4.95 -10.81 15.96
N THR A 167 -5.39 -10.89 14.70
CA THR A 167 -4.50 -11.25 13.58
C THR A 167 -3.69 -10.04 13.11
N VAL A 168 -2.39 -10.26 12.89
CA VAL A 168 -1.46 -9.22 12.40
C VAL A 168 -0.64 -9.75 11.24
N ALA A 169 -0.45 -8.95 10.19
CA ALA A 169 0.46 -9.30 9.11
C ALA A 169 1.94 -9.19 9.55
N VAL A 170 2.79 -10.00 8.92
CA VAL A 170 4.24 -9.98 9.12
C VAL A 170 4.95 -10.06 7.78
N TRP A 171 6.00 -9.25 7.63
CA TRP A 171 6.96 -9.36 6.54
C TRP A 171 8.28 -9.92 7.09
N THR A 172 8.81 -10.96 6.47
CA THR A 172 10.13 -11.50 6.82
C THR A 172 11.14 -11.06 5.75
N THR A 173 12.16 -10.32 6.18
CA THR A 173 13.30 -9.93 5.35
C THR A 173 14.58 -10.51 5.95
N GLU A 174 15.75 -10.00 5.59
CA GLU A 174 17.04 -10.46 6.08
C GLU A 174 17.84 -9.34 6.75
N ASN A 175 18.77 -9.70 7.64
CA ASN A 175 19.84 -8.82 8.12
C ASN A 175 21.07 -8.88 7.20
N GLU A 176 22.13 -8.13 7.52
CA GLU A 176 23.39 -8.11 6.76
C GLU A 176 24.07 -9.49 6.67
N GLN A 177 23.76 -10.41 7.59
CA GLN A 177 24.26 -11.79 7.61
C GLN A 177 23.37 -12.76 6.81
N GLY A 178 22.26 -12.28 6.23
CA GLY A 178 21.29 -13.12 5.52
C GLY A 178 20.32 -13.88 6.43
N GLU A 179 20.32 -13.60 7.74
CA GLU A 179 19.42 -14.23 8.69
C GLU A 179 18.03 -13.59 8.66
N PRO A 180 16.95 -14.36 8.84
CA PRO A 180 15.59 -13.84 8.73
C PRO A 180 15.24 -12.86 9.86
N VAL A 181 14.72 -11.69 9.50
CA VAL A 181 14.20 -10.66 10.41
C VAL A 181 12.70 -10.51 10.18
N ARG A 182 11.91 -10.58 11.27
CA ARG A 182 10.45 -10.46 11.23
C ARG A 182 10.02 -9.03 11.57
N ILE A 183 9.28 -8.40 10.65
CA ILE A 183 8.74 -7.04 10.78
C ILE A 183 7.23 -7.12 10.91
N VAL A 184 6.70 -6.60 12.01
CA VAL A 184 5.25 -6.53 12.29
C VAL A 184 4.59 -5.48 11.40
N ILE A 185 3.44 -5.83 10.82
CA ILE A 185 2.61 -4.96 9.98
C ILE A 185 1.24 -4.76 10.64
N PRO A 186 1.05 -3.72 11.48
CA PRO A 186 -0.19 -3.52 12.24
C PRO A 186 -1.29 -2.88 11.38
N THR A 187 -2.02 -3.71 10.63
CA THR A 187 -3.08 -3.25 9.68
C THR A 187 -4.33 -2.68 10.36
N SER A 188 -4.46 -2.80 11.68
CA SER A 188 -5.41 -2.07 12.51
C SER A 188 -4.74 -1.67 13.83
N GLN A 189 -5.35 -0.78 14.60
CA GLN A 189 -4.81 -0.30 15.88
C GLN A 189 -5.49 -0.95 17.10
N VAL A 190 -6.28 -2.00 16.86
CA VAL A 190 -6.90 -2.77 17.94
C VAL A 190 -5.82 -3.40 18.82
N PHE A 191 -5.90 -3.17 20.13
CA PHE A 191 -4.95 -3.65 21.15
C PHE A 191 -3.52 -3.10 21.08
N ILE A 192 -3.25 -2.09 20.24
CA ILE A 192 -1.96 -1.40 20.15
C ILE A 192 -2.16 0.11 20.18
N SER A 193 -1.08 0.88 20.26
CA SER A 193 -1.17 2.33 20.37
C SER A 193 -1.65 3.00 19.08
N ALA A 194 -2.27 4.18 19.23
CA ALA A 194 -2.65 5.07 18.13
C ALA A 194 -1.45 5.59 17.31
N ASN A 195 -0.21 5.36 17.78
CA ASN A 195 1.03 5.69 17.09
C ASN A 195 1.73 4.46 16.49
N ALA A 196 1.14 3.26 16.66
CA ALA A 196 1.71 2.03 16.13
C ALA A 196 1.72 2.05 14.60
N THR A 197 2.93 1.89 14.06
CA THR A 197 3.20 1.90 12.62
C THR A 197 4.02 0.67 12.21
N LEU A 198 4.39 0.62 10.94
CA LEU A 198 5.24 -0.42 10.35
C LEU A 198 6.46 -0.70 11.23
N GLY A 199 6.66 -1.96 11.60
CA GLY A 199 7.76 -2.37 12.49
C GLY A 199 7.54 -2.04 13.96
N THR A 200 6.30 -1.77 14.41
CA THR A 200 6.03 -1.56 15.84
C THR A 200 6.60 -2.70 16.71
N LYS A 201 7.13 -2.33 17.89
CA LYS A 201 7.65 -3.26 18.92
C LYS A 201 6.61 -3.64 19.96
N GLU A 202 5.39 -3.11 19.85
CA GLU A 202 4.27 -3.41 20.75
C GLU A 202 3.77 -4.85 20.59
N PHE A 203 4.03 -5.46 19.43
CA PHE A 203 3.85 -6.87 19.19
C PHE A 203 5.23 -7.53 19.04
N ASP A 204 5.49 -8.59 19.81
CA ASP A 204 6.73 -9.36 19.69
C ASP A 204 6.58 -10.44 18.60
N PRO A 205 7.24 -10.30 17.43
CA PRO A 205 7.08 -11.22 16.31
C PRO A 205 7.71 -12.61 16.55
N TYR A 206 8.42 -12.80 17.66
CA TYR A 206 9.05 -14.07 18.03
C TYR A 206 8.26 -14.85 19.09
N LYS A 207 7.29 -14.23 19.77
CA LYS A 207 6.33 -14.96 20.63
C LYS A 207 5.48 -15.93 19.82
N GLN A 208 5.12 -15.55 18.60
CA GLN A 208 4.45 -16.44 17.65
C GLN A 208 5.49 -17.29 16.92
N LYS A 209 5.46 -18.60 17.16
CA LYS A 209 6.43 -19.53 16.55
C LYS A 209 6.17 -19.70 15.05
N THR A 210 4.90 -19.77 14.67
CA THR A 210 4.46 -20.04 13.30
C THR A 210 4.10 -18.75 12.58
N ILE A 211 4.64 -18.60 11.38
CA ILE A 211 4.15 -17.61 10.40
C ILE A 211 3.29 -18.39 9.41
N TYR A 212 2.01 -18.04 9.32
CA TYR A 212 1.11 -18.61 8.32
C TYR A 212 1.35 -17.86 7.02
N ARG A 213 2.10 -18.47 6.10
CA ARG A 213 2.38 -17.87 4.80
C ARG A 213 1.09 -17.67 4.03
N TYR A 214 0.91 -16.46 3.49
CA TYR A 214 -0.29 -16.12 2.75
C TYR A 214 -0.07 -16.42 1.26
N HIS A 215 -0.45 -17.63 0.82
CA HIS A 215 -0.33 -18.07 -0.58
C HIS A 215 -1.64 -18.03 -1.35
N ARG A 216 -2.72 -17.58 -0.70
CA ARG A 216 -4.04 -17.54 -1.29
C ARG A 216 -4.10 -16.48 -2.39
N GLN A 217 -4.80 -16.83 -3.47
CA GLN A 217 -5.18 -15.88 -4.50
C GLN A 217 -6.63 -15.46 -4.23
N ASP A 218 -6.81 -14.31 -3.60
CA ASP A 218 -8.15 -13.86 -3.16
C ASP A 218 -9.03 -13.47 -4.34
N VAL A 219 -8.44 -12.87 -5.38
CA VAL A 219 -9.11 -12.63 -6.67
C VAL A 219 -8.23 -13.01 -7.86
N LYS A 220 -8.86 -13.32 -8.99
CA LYS A 220 -8.18 -13.60 -10.25
C LYS A 220 -7.60 -12.31 -10.87
N LYS A 221 -6.61 -12.46 -11.75
CA LYS A 221 -5.98 -11.33 -12.46
C LYS A 221 -6.99 -10.51 -13.28
N ASP A 222 -8.00 -11.16 -13.84
CA ASP A 222 -9.07 -10.57 -14.64
C ASP A 222 -10.30 -10.15 -13.83
N HIS A 223 -10.24 -10.23 -12.49
CA HIS A 223 -11.31 -9.71 -11.63
C HIS A 223 -11.52 -8.22 -11.90
N LYS A 224 -12.79 -7.81 -11.98
CA LYS A 224 -13.22 -6.50 -12.45
C LYS A 224 -13.41 -5.55 -11.29
N ILE A 225 -12.69 -4.44 -11.28
CA ILE A 225 -12.76 -3.40 -10.26
C ILE A 225 -13.43 -2.17 -10.88
N PRO A 226 -14.44 -1.56 -10.23
CA PRO A 226 -15.05 -0.33 -10.72
C PRO A 226 -13.99 0.74 -11.00
N VAL A 227 -14.05 1.39 -12.18
CA VAL A 227 -13.05 2.39 -12.60
C VAL A 227 -12.91 3.53 -11.59
N SER A 228 -14.00 3.98 -10.98
CA SER A 228 -13.97 5.05 -9.97
C SER A 228 -13.19 4.64 -8.73
N LEU A 229 -13.36 3.41 -8.26
CA LEU A 229 -12.63 2.86 -7.11
C LEU A 229 -11.14 2.68 -7.45
N ALA A 230 -10.83 2.08 -8.59
CA ALA A 230 -9.45 1.88 -9.01
C ALA A 230 -8.71 3.21 -9.19
N ARG A 231 -9.36 4.22 -9.76
CA ARG A 231 -8.83 5.59 -9.85
C ARG A 231 -8.54 6.15 -8.46
N MET A 232 -9.46 5.99 -7.50
CA MET A 232 -9.24 6.44 -6.13
C MET A 232 -8.03 5.77 -5.49
N MET A 233 -7.94 4.44 -5.59
CA MET A 233 -6.82 3.69 -5.04
C MET A 233 -5.47 4.14 -5.61
N ILE A 234 -5.43 4.39 -6.91
CA ILE A 234 -4.25 4.86 -7.64
C ILE A 234 -3.88 6.28 -7.22
N ASP A 235 -4.82 7.21 -7.29
CA ASP A 235 -4.58 8.64 -7.01
C ASP A 235 -4.15 8.83 -5.56
N ARG A 236 -4.78 8.13 -4.60
CA ARG A 236 -4.39 8.22 -3.18
C ARG A 236 -2.97 7.72 -2.94
N VAL A 237 -2.55 6.63 -3.59
CA VAL A 237 -1.17 6.12 -3.50
C VAL A 237 -0.20 7.09 -4.17
N LYS A 238 -0.55 7.63 -5.33
CA LYS A 238 0.28 8.60 -6.04
C LYS A 238 0.50 9.89 -5.24
N ASP A 239 -0.59 10.48 -4.76
CA ASP A 239 -0.56 11.78 -4.10
C ASP A 239 0.05 11.74 -2.70
N ASN A 240 -0.02 10.59 -2.01
CA ASN A 240 0.35 10.48 -0.60
C ASN A 240 1.46 9.45 -0.33
N GLY A 241 1.85 8.66 -1.33
CA GLY A 241 2.81 7.57 -1.19
C GLY A 241 4.22 8.03 -0.78
N THR A 242 4.57 9.30 -1.03
CA THR A 242 5.86 9.90 -0.65
C THR A 242 5.82 10.68 0.66
N MET A 243 4.63 10.84 1.28
CA MET A 243 4.50 11.56 2.55
C MET A 243 5.13 10.77 3.70
N PRO A 244 5.68 11.42 4.74
CA PRO A 244 6.15 10.73 5.94
C PRO A 244 5.05 9.92 6.63
N SER A 245 5.41 8.77 7.19
CA SER A 245 4.50 7.85 7.89
C SER A 245 3.88 8.46 9.14
N SER A 246 4.55 9.44 9.76
CA SER A 246 3.98 10.25 10.86
C SER A 246 2.78 11.07 10.39
N LEU A 247 2.91 11.75 9.24
CA LEU A 247 1.80 12.52 8.67
C LEU A 247 0.66 11.62 8.20
N LEU A 248 0.99 10.45 7.63
CA LEU A 248 -0.02 9.45 7.30
C LEU A 248 -0.72 8.94 8.57
N GLN A 249 0.00 8.69 9.67
CA GLN A 249 -0.60 8.33 10.96
C GLN A 249 -1.58 9.36 11.49
N GLU A 250 -1.22 10.64 11.44
CA GLU A 250 -2.12 11.72 11.85
C GLU A 250 -3.40 11.73 11.02
N ARG A 251 -3.29 11.60 9.69
CA ARG A 251 -4.44 11.57 8.77
C ARG A 251 -5.33 10.35 8.99
N ARG A 252 -4.73 9.18 9.21
CA ARG A 252 -5.49 7.96 9.55
C ARG A 252 -6.24 8.13 10.86
N ASN A 253 -5.61 8.68 11.89
CA ASN A 253 -6.26 8.91 13.20
C ASN A 253 -7.44 9.90 13.08
N LEU A 254 -7.36 10.88 12.18
CA LEU A 254 -8.50 11.75 11.87
C LEU A 254 -9.61 11.01 11.11
N THR A 255 -9.24 10.15 10.17
CA THR A 255 -10.18 9.35 9.37
C THR A 255 -10.88 8.29 10.23
N SER A 256 -10.17 7.61 11.12
CA SER A 256 -10.73 6.64 12.07
C SER A 256 -11.78 7.29 12.98
N LYS A 257 -11.58 8.55 13.42
CA LYS A 257 -12.59 9.30 14.18
C LYS A 257 -13.87 9.56 13.39
N ILE A 258 -13.78 9.73 12.07
CA ILE A 258 -14.95 9.91 11.19
C ILE A 258 -15.66 8.57 10.99
N PHE A 259 -14.90 7.51 10.73
CA PHE A 259 -15.44 6.19 10.44
C PHE A 259 -15.91 5.43 11.70
N GLY A 260 -15.43 5.79 12.89
CA GLY A 260 -15.57 4.98 14.08
C GLY A 260 -14.80 3.66 13.95
N GLY A 261 -13.55 3.76 13.48
CA GLY A 261 -12.61 2.65 13.31
C GLY A 261 -11.86 2.29 14.60
N SER A 262 -10.75 1.56 14.46
CA SER A 262 -9.89 1.14 15.56
C SER A 262 -9.04 2.27 16.16
#